data_AF-A0A8J7Z180-F1
#
_entry.id   AF-A0A8J7Z180-F1
#
_cell.length_a   1.000
_cell.length_b   1.000
_cell.length_c   1.000
_cell.angle_alpha   90.00
_cell.angle_beta   90.00
_cell.angle_gamma   90.00
#
_symmetry.space_group_name_H-M   'P 1'
#
loop_
_entity.id
_entity.type
_entity.pdbx_description
1 polymer ?
#
loop_
_entity_poly.entity_id
_entity_poly.type
_entity_poly.pdbx_seq_one_letter_code
_entity_poly.pdbx_strand_id
1 'polypeptide(L)' 'MKTVQTVRCPNCGNYAERIHVPVGELTRTQCHSCDYLMIMCSRTGKVIEAYAPGIYAQRVALG' A
#
# COMPACT_ATOMS: atom_id res chain seq x y z
N MET A 1 -4.52 19.63 5.07
CA MET A 1 -5.34 19.04 3.99
C MET A 1 -4.90 17.60 3.74
N LYS A 2 -5.83 16.72 3.37
CA LYS A 2 -5.55 15.34 2.95
C LYS A 2 -5.26 15.35 1.45
N THR A 3 -4.10 14.85 1.02
CA THR A 3 -3.73 14.82 -0.40
C THR A 3 -3.88 13.40 -0.93
N VAL A 4 -4.59 13.24 -2.06
CA VAL A 4 -4.76 11.96 -2.75
C VAL A 4 -3.95 11.97 -4.04
N GLN A 5 -3.20 10.90 -4.29
CA GLN A 5 -2.35 10.71 -5.46
C GLN A 5 -2.66 9.35 -6.09
N THR A 6 -2.69 9.31 -7.42
CA THR A 6 -2.73 8.04 -8.15
C THR A 6 -1.29 7.52 -8.31
N VAL A 7 -1.05 6.28 -7.89
CA VAL A 7 0.25 5.60 -7.97
C VAL A 7 0.09 4.22 -8.60
N ARG A 8 1.21 3.57 -8.95
CA ARG A 8 1.21 2.15 -9.32
C ARG A 8 1.21 1.30 -8.05
N CYS A 9 0.36 0.27 -8.04
CA CYS A 9 0.29 -0.70 -6.96
C CYS A 9 1.61 -1.47 -6.89
N PRO A 10 2.30 -1.51 -5.75
CA PRO A 10 3.55 -2.25 -5.61
C PRO A 10 3.34 -3.77 -5.65
N ASN A 11 2.12 -4.25 -5.46
CA ASN A 11 1.77 -5.66 -5.51
C ASN A 11 1.47 -6.14 -6.94
N CYS A 12 0.57 -5.47 -7.65
CA CYS A 12 0.05 -5.95 -8.94
C CYS A 12 0.28 -5.00 -10.14
N GLY A 13 0.89 -3.84 -9.94
CA GLY A 13 1.14 -2.86 -11.00
C GLY A 13 -0.08 -2.07 -11.51
N ASN A 14 -1.31 -2.42 -11.11
CA ASN A 14 -2.50 -1.63 -11.43
C ASN A 14 -2.50 -0.27 -10.73
N TYR A 15 -3.44 0.61 -11.09
CA TYR A 15 -3.58 1.89 -10.39
C TYR A 15 -4.04 1.69 -8.94
N ALA A 16 -3.47 2.48 -8.06
CA ALA A 16 -3.71 2.50 -6.63
C ALA A 16 -3.78 3.96 -6.15
N GLU A 17 -4.38 4.16 -4.99
CA GLU A 17 -4.49 5.46 -4.35
C GLU A 17 -3.50 5.55 -3.20
N ARG A 18 -2.75 6.65 -3.15
CA ARG A 18 -1.94 7.04 -2.00
C ARG A 18 -2.52 8.29 -1.37
N ILE A 19 -2.74 8.22 -0.07
CA ILE A 19 -3.34 9.27 0.74
C ILE A 19 -2.34 9.69 1.81
N HIS A 20 -2.02 10.99 1.85
CA HIS A 20 -1.29 11.59 2.95
C HIS A 20 -2.26 12.20 3.97
N VAL A 21 -2.11 11.80 5.23
CA VAL A 21 -2.92 12.28 6.36
C VAL A 21 -2.00 12.99 7.35
N PRO A 22 -1.87 14.33 7.28
CA PRO A 22 -0.90 15.07 8.10
C PRO A 22 -1.14 14.95 9.60
N VAL A 23 -2.41 14.97 10.03
CA VAL A 23 -2.79 14.95 11.46
C VAL A 23 -2.38 13.65 12.17
N GLY A 24 -2.12 12.58 11.43
CA GLY A 24 -1.63 11.31 11.98
C GLY A 24 -0.20 10.95 11.56
N GLU A 25 0.48 11.82 10.81
CA GLU A 25 1.73 11.48 10.11
C GLU A 25 1.62 10.15 9.37
N LEU A 26 0.53 9.91 8.64
CA LEU A 26 0.27 8.66 7.93
C LEU A 26 0.33 8.84 6.42
N THR A 27 0.84 7.81 5.76
CA THR A 27 0.64 7.56 4.33
C THR A 27 -0.08 6.23 4.18
N ARG A 28 -1.25 6.24 3.54
CA ARG A 28 -2.03 5.04 3.23
C ARG A 28 -2.01 4.81 1.72
N THR A 29 -1.50 3.67 1.27
CA THR A 29 -1.56 3.22 -0.12
C THR A 29 -2.54 2.06 -0.23
N GLN A 30 -3.52 2.12 -1.11
CA GLN A 30 -4.54 1.08 -1.31
C GLN A 30 -4.78 0.77 -2.78
N CYS A 31 -4.95 -0.50 -3.14
CA CYS A 31 -5.29 -0.92 -4.49
C CYS A 31 -6.56 -1.78 -4.50
N HIS A 32 -7.57 -1.32 -5.23
CA HIS A 32 -8.85 -2.02 -5.35
C HIS A 32 -8.77 -3.28 -6.24
N SER A 33 -7.74 -3.40 -7.09
CA SER A 33 -7.61 -4.54 -8.02
C SER A 33 -7.09 -5.82 -7.38
N CYS A 34 -6.39 -5.73 -6.25
CA CYS A 34 -5.76 -6.88 -5.60
C CYS A 34 -5.80 -6.80 -4.07
N ASP A 35 -6.64 -5.91 -3.54
CA ASP A 35 -6.80 -5.64 -2.12
C ASP A 35 -5.49 -5.30 -1.37
N TYR A 36 -4.49 -4.76 -2.07
CA TYR A 36 -3.26 -4.31 -1.40
C TYR A 36 -3.55 -3.11 -0.49
N LEU A 37 -3.02 -3.15 0.73
CA LEU A 37 -3.05 -2.05 1.69
C LEU A 37 -1.68 -1.88 2.34
N MET A 38 -1.21 -0.65 2.44
CA MET A 38 -0.02 -0.30 3.23
C MET A 38 -0.23 1.03 3.94
N ILE A 39 -0.04 1.04 5.25
CA ILE A 39 -0.07 2.22 6.10
C ILE A 39 1.32 2.39 6.70
N MET A 40 1.91 3.57 6.50
CA MET A 40 3.24 3.91 6.99
C MET A 40 3.22 5.25 7.72
N CYS A 41 4.15 5.43 8.66
CA CYS A 41 4.47 6.74 9.20
C CYS A 41 5.12 7.60 8.11
N SER A 42 4.48 8.71 7.72
CA SER A 42 5.00 9.64 6.70
C SER A 42 6.31 10.31 7.11
N ARG A 43 6.59 10.42 8.42
CA ARG A 43 7.82 11.02 8.94
C ARG A 43 9.01 10.06 8.94
N THR A 44 8.78 8.79 9.32
CA THR A 44 9.87 7.82 9.51
C THR A 44 9.95 6.76 8.42
N GLY A 45 8.92 6.62 7.58
CA GLY A 45 8.80 5.56 6.59
C GLY A 45 8.51 4.17 7.18
N LYS A 46 8.41 4.03 8.51
CA LYS A 46 8.12 2.74 9.15
C LYS A 46 6.72 2.25 8.78
N VAL A 47 6.62 0.97 8.46
CA VAL A 47 5.35 0.29 8.24
C VAL A 47 4.61 0.16 9.57
N ILE A 48 3.35 0.57 9.57
CA ILE A 48 2.43 0.43 10.71
C ILE A 48 1.53 -0.77 10.47
N GLU A 49 0.97 -0.88 9.26
CA GLU A 49 0.11 -1.98 8.85
C GLU A 49 0.33 -2.27 7.36
N ALA A 50 0.34 -3.55 6.98
CA ALA A 50 0.44 -3.96 5.59
C ALA A 50 -0.34 -5.24 5.34
N TYR A 51 -1.03 -5.27 4.20
CA TYR A 51 -1.71 -6.43 3.66
C TYR A 51 -1.41 -6.53 2.16
N ALA A 52 -0.90 -7.68 1.72
CA ALA A 52 -0.45 -7.88 0.36
C ALA A 52 -0.83 -9.28 -0.17
N PRO A 53 -2.03 -9.41 -0.77
CA PRO A 53 -2.49 -10.66 -1.36
C PRO A 53 -1.61 -11.13 -2.52
N GLY A 54 -1.43 -12.45 -2.66
CA GLY A 54 -0.77 -13.03 -3.83
C GLY A 54 0.77 -12.95 -3.86
N ILE A 55 1.42 -12.10 -3.06
CA ILE A 55 2.90 -12.04 -2.99
C ILE A 55 3.51 -13.36 -2.50
N TYR A 56 2.83 -14.06 -1.57
CA TYR A 56 3.29 -15.36 -1.07
C TYR A 56 2.91 -16.54 -1.97
N ALA A 57 1.88 -16.41 -2.81
CA ALA A 57 1.38 -17.52 -3.62
C ALA A 57 2.37 -17.95 -4.73
N GLN A 58 3.16 -17.00 -5.26
CA GLN A 58 4.14 -17.30 -6.30
C GLN A 58 5.38 -18.06 -5.79
N ARG A 59 5.65 -18.05 -4.48
CA ARG A 59 6.83 -18.76 -3.91
C ARG A 59 6.52 -20.19 -3.47
N VAL A 60 5.26 -20.53 -3.25
CA VAL A 60 4.84 -21.88 -2.81
C VAL A 60 4.37 -22.75 -3.98
N ALA A 61 3.97 -22.17 -5.12
CA ALA A 61 3.51 -22.90 -6.29
C ALA A 61 4.64 -23.50 -7.17
N LEU A 62 5.90 -23.46 -6.73
CA LEU A 62 7.06 -24.08 -7.39
C LEU A 62 7.68 -25.23 -6.55
N GLY A 63 6.93 -25.75 -5.58
CA GLY A 63 7.30 -26.94 -4.79
C GLY A 63 6.60 -28.19 -5.28
#